data_AF-T1CJQ8-F1
#
_entry.id   AF-T1CJQ8-F1
#
_cell.length_a   1.000
_cell.length_b   1.000
_cell.length_c   1.000
_cell.angle_alpha   90.00
_cell.angle_beta   90.00
_cell.angle_gamma   90.00
#
_symmetry.space_group_name_H-M   'P 1'
#
loop_
_entity.id
_entity.type
_entity.pdbx_description
1 polymer ?
#
loop_
_entity_poly.entity_id
_entity_poly.type
_entity_poly.pdbx_seq_one_letter_code
_entity_poly.pdbx_strand_id
1 'polypeptide(L)'
;MAELWFVGLGLGSERDLSGRALDLLARTPAIFAEEYTSLLAPGSIDRLEVILGRSIGRLTREEFESERPILEALDGHSRVAILVVGDPFAA
;
A
#
# COMPACT_ATOMS: atom_id res chain seq x y z
N MET A 1 -0.84 -17.23 11.05
CA MET A 1 -1.80 -16.12 11.16
C MET A 1 -1.51 -15.17 10.02
N ALA A 2 -2.55 -14.64 9.36
CA ALA A 2 -2.37 -13.62 8.33
C ALA A 2 -2.09 -12.26 8.98
N GLU A 3 -1.24 -11.45 8.36
CA GLU A 3 -0.87 -10.11 8.84
C GLU A 3 -1.38 -9.03 7.88
N LEU A 4 -1.99 -7.98 8.43
CA LEU A 4 -2.34 -6.77 7.69
C LEU A 4 -1.45 -5.61 8.15
N TRP A 5 -0.75 -4.99 7.21
CA TRP A 5 0.18 -3.89 7.46
C TRP A 5 -0.34 -2.60 6.83
N PHE A 6 -0.46 -1.54 7.62
CA PHE A 6 -0.65 -0.19 7.11
C PHE A 6 0.71 0.48 7.01
N VAL A 7 1.05 0.99 5.83
CA VAL A 7 2.36 1.53 5.51
C VAL A 7 2.19 2.95 4.98
N GLY A 8 2.73 3.91 5.73
CA GLY A 8 2.76 5.30 5.30
C GLY A 8 3.76 5.54 4.18
N LEU A 9 3.32 6.20 3.11
CA LEU A 9 4.16 6.66 2.02
C LEU A 9 4.89 7.97 2.36
N GLY A 10 4.55 8.65 3.45
CA GLY A 10 5.15 9.93 3.81
C GLY A 10 4.59 11.10 2.99
N LEU A 11 5.42 12.08 2.65
CA LEU A 11 4.98 13.40 2.18
C LEU A 11 4.36 13.44 0.78
N GLY A 12 4.46 12.37 -0.01
CA GLY A 12 3.75 12.26 -1.28
C GLY A 12 4.52 11.61 -2.43
N SER A 13 5.73 11.11 -2.18
CA SER A 13 6.54 10.38 -3.17
C SER A 13 6.98 9.02 -2.66
N GLU A 14 7.24 8.09 -3.58
CA GLU A 14 7.87 6.80 -3.30
C GLU A 14 9.23 6.93 -2.57
N ARG A 15 9.87 8.11 -2.63
CA ARG A 15 11.14 8.43 -1.99
C ARG A 15 11.02 8.71 -0.50
N ASP A 16 9.82 9.01 -0.02
CA ASP A 16 9.57 9.33 1.39
C ASP A 16 9.36 8.05 2.23
N LEU A 17 9.24 6.90 1.57
CA LEU A 17 9.20 5.60 2.23
C LEU A 17 10.50 5.33 3.00
N SER A 18 10.34 4.91 4.25
CA SER A 18 11.49 4.43 5.03
C SER A 18 12.07 3.17 4.40
N GLY A 19 13.39 2.96 4.56
CA GLY A 19 14.03 1.73 4.10
C GLY A 19 13.41 0.46 4.71
N ARG A 20 12.95 0.54 5.96
CA ARG A 20 12.24 -0.58 6.63
C ARG A 20 10.91 -0.90 5.94
N ALA A 21 10.18 0.12 5.48
CA ALA A 21 8.94 -0.07 4.74
C ALA A 21 9.20 -0.76 3.40
N LEU A 22 10.24 -0.34 2.67
CA LEU A 22 10.66 -1.00 1.42
C LEU A 22 11.03 -2.48 1.65
N ASP A 23 11.81 -2.78 2.68
CA ASP A 23 12.18 -4.16 3.03
C ASP A 23 10.96 -5.03 3.35
N LEU A 24 9.96 -4.44 4.02
CA LEU A 24 8.70 -5.10 4.34
C LEU A 24 7.88 -5.36 3.07
N LEU A 25 7.67 -4.32 2.26
CA LEU A 25 6.89 -4.39 1.02
C LEU A 25 7.48 -5.39 0.02
N ALA A 26 8.81 -5.47 -0.10
CA ALA A 26 9.48 -6.43 -0.97
C ALA A 26 9.14 -7.91 -0.65
N ARG A 27 8.77 -8.18 0.61
CA ARG A 27 8.40 -9.51 1.13
C ARG A 27 6.90 -9.71 1.25
N THR A 28 6.10 -8.72 0.88
CA THR A 28 4.64 -8.78 0.96
C THR A 28 4.05 -9.24 -0.38
N PRO A 29 3.28 -10.34 -0.42
CA PRO A 29 2.74 -10.89 -1.67
C PRO A 29 1.58 -10.07 -2.25
N ALA A 30 0.77 -9.42 -1.42
CA ALA A 30 -0.36 -8.60 -1.84
C ALA A 30 -0.24 -7.18 -1.27
N ILE A 31 -0.11 -6.20 -2.16
CA ILE A 31 0.07 -4.80 -1.82
C ILE A 31 -1.03 -4.00 -2.50
N PHE A 32 -1.71 -3.18 -1.72
CA PHE A 32 -2.71 -2.24 -2.20
C PHE A 32 -2.28 -0.81 -1.90
N ALA A 33 -2.76 0.15 -2.68
CA ALA A 33 -2.63 1.57 -2.41
C ALA A 33 -4.01 2.23 -2.47
N GLU A 34 -4.27 3.12 -1.53
CA GLU A 34 -5.37 4.06 -1.63
C GLU A 34 -4.81 5.44 -2.02
N GLU A 35 -5.45 6.10 -2.98
CA GLU A 35 -5.06 7.44 -3.47
C GLU A 35 -6.19 8.45 -3.26
N TYR A 36 -7.19 8.14 -2.42
CA TYR A 36 -8.40 8.96 -2.27
C TYR A 36 -8.34 9.89 -1.05
N THR A 37 -7.51 9.58 -0.06
CA THR A 37 -7.34 10.42 1.14
C THR A 37 -6.42 11.60 0.90
N SER A 38 -5.47 11.48 -0.03
CA SER A 38 -4.45 12.49 -0.33
C SER A 38 -3.82 12.28 -1.71
N LEU A 39 -3.23 13.35 -2.26
CA LEU A 39 -2.61 13.33 -3.58
C LEU A 39 -1.16 12.84 -3.52
N LEU A 40 -0.81 11.91 -4.39
CA LEU A 40 0.57 11.53 -4.66
C LEU A 40 1.16 12.36 -5.80
N ALA A 41 2.49 12.53 -5.78
CA ALA A 41 3.20 12.99 -6.96
C ALA A 41 2.89 12.04 -8.15
N PRO A 42 2.65 12.57 -9.36
CA PRO A 42 2.29 11.73 -10.50
C PRO A 42 3.29 10.59 -10.74
N GLY A 43 2.76 9.38 -10.88
CA GLY A 43 3.54 8.16 -11.12
C GLY A 43 4.31 7.61 -9.92
N SER A 44 4.05 8.08 -8.69
CA SER A 44 4.70 7.53 -7.48
C SER A 44 4.45 6.03 -7.32
N ILE A 45 3.20 5.58 -7.49
CA ILE A 45 2.86 4.16 -7.42
C ILE A 45 3.58 3.37 -8.51
N ASP A 46 3.58 3.84 -9.76
CA ASP A 46 4.23 3.15 -10.89
C ASP A 46 5.75 3.02 -10.67
N ARG A 47 6.41 4.05 -10.13
CA ARG A 47 7.83 3.98 -9.77
C ARG A 47 8.06 3.00 -8.61
N LEU A 48 7.16 2.95 -7.64
CA LEU A 48 7.24 2.00 -6.54
C LEU A 48 7.06 0.55 -7.02
N GLU A 49 6.16 0.29 -7.97
CA GLU A 49 6.03 -1.01 -8.62
C GLU A 49 7.34 -1.45 -9.29
N VAL A 50 8.01 -0.53 -9.99
CA VAL A 50 9.33 -0.77 -10.61
C VAL A 50 10.39 -1.07 -9.55
N ILE A 51 10.43 -0.30 -8.45
CA ILE A 51 11.37 -0.50 -7.34
C ILE A 51 11.18 -1.87 -6.68
N LEU A 52 9.92 -2.29 -6.47
CA LEU A 52 9.58 -3.55 -5.83
C LEU A 52 9.59 -4.75 -6.78
N GLY A 53 9.54 -4.51 -8.09
CA GLY A 53 9.36 -5.56 -9.11
C GLY A 53 8.02 -6.28 -9.01
N ARG A 54 6.98 -5.60 -8.52
CA ARG A 54 5.65 -6.17 -8.21
C ARG A 54 4.56 -5.16 -8.51
N SER A 55 3.38 -5.65 -8.88
CA SER A 55 2.19 -4.82 -9.05
C SER A 55 1.60 -4.40 -7.70
N ILE A 56 1.04 -3.19 -7.65
CA ILE A 56 0.29 -2.64 -6.52
C ILE A 56 -1.15 -2.45 -6.96
N GLY A 57 -2.08 -3.08 -6.25
CA GLY A 57 -3.51 -2.92 -6.50
C GLY A 57 -3.98 -1.53 -6.07
N ARG A 58 -4.51 -0.73 -6.98
CA ARG A 58 -5.07 0.59 -6.64
C ARG A 58 -6.53 0.43 -6.25
N LEU A 59 -6.87 0.83 -5.03
CA LEU A 59 -8.23 0.73 -4.50
C LEU A 59 -8.91 2.09 -4.62
N THR A 60 -10.13 2.07 -5.13
CA THR A 60 -11.08 3.19 -5.00
C THR A 60 -11.52 3.35 -3.55
N ARG A 61 -12.14 4.50 -3.22
CA ARG A 61 -12.76 4.72 -1.90
C ARG A 61 -13.75 3.61 -1.56
N GLU A 62 -14.63 3.26 -2.50
CA GLU A 62 -15.68 2.26 -2.30
C GLU A 62 -15.10 0.87 -2.03
N GLU A 63 -14.06 0.49 -2.77
CA GLU A 63 -13.37 -0.78 -2.57
C GLU A 63 -12.66 -0.83 -1.22
N PHE A 64 -11.94 0.23 -0.86
CA PHE A 64 -11.21 0.33 0.39
C PHE A 64 -12.15 0.28 1.60
N GLU A 65 -13.20 1.11 1.61
CA GLU A 65 -14.18 1.19 2.69
C GLU A 65 -15.06 -0.07 2.79
N SER A 66 -15.24 -0.82 1.69
CA SER A 66 -15.94 -2.11 1.75
C SER A 66 -15.12 -3.23 2.38
N GLU A 67 -13.81 -3.05 2.52
CA GLU A 67 -12.82 -4.01 3.04
C GLU A 67 -12.68 -5.32 2.23
N ARG A 68 -13.63 -5.63 1.33
CA ARG A 68 -13.71 -6.92 0.62
C ARG A 68 -12.42 -7.30 -0.11
N PRO A 69 -11.78 -6.43 -0.93
CA PRO A 69 -10.56 -6.81 -1.64
C PRO A 69 -9.40 -7.16 -0.69
N ILE A 70 -9.35 -6.50 0.47
CA ILE A 70 -8.33 -6.72 1.49
C ILE A 70 -8.58 -8.06 2.21
N LEU A 71 -9.82 -8.33 2.60
CA LEU A 71 -10.21 -9.58 3.25
C LEU A 71 -10.02 -10.78 2.32
N GLU A 72 -10.43 -10.68 1.06
CA GLU A 72 -10.20 -11.71 0.04
C GLU A 72 -8.70 -11.99 -0.17
N ALA A 73 -7.86 -10.95 -0.15
CA ALA A 73 -6.41 -11.12 -0.22
C ALA A 73 -5.85 -11.82 1.03
N LEU A 74 -6.38 -11.53 2.23
CA LEU A 74 -5.97 -12.16 3.48
C LEU A 74 -6.33 -13.66 3.55
N ASP A 75 -7.38 -14.10 2.84
CA ASP A 75 -7.73 -15.51 2.73
C ASP A 75 -6.69 -16.30 1.92
N GLY A 76 -6.05 -15.66 0.94
CA GLY A 76 -5.06 -16.28 0.05
C GLY A 76 -3.59 -16.06 0.44
N HIS A 77 -3.31 -15.09 1.31
CA HIS A 77 -1.95 -14.63 1.57
C HIS A 77 -1.64 -14.47 3.07
N SER A 78 -0.43 -14.85 3.46
CA SER A 78 0.04 -14.69 4.85
C SER A 78 0.33 -13.23 5.23
N ARG A 79 0.48 -12.33 4.26
CA ARG A 79 0.73 -10.91 4.48
C ARG A 79 0.08 -10.06 3.40
N VAL A 80 -0.64 -9.03 3.82
CA VAL A 80 -1.21 -7.98 2.97
C VAL A 80 -0.73 -6.63 3.48
N ALA A 81 -0.38 -5.71 2.57
CA ALA A 81 -0.02 -4.34 2.92
C ALA A 81 -0.93 -3.34 2.22
N ILE A 82 -1.27 -2.27 2.94
CA ILE A 82 -2.00 -1.12 2.45
C ILE A 82 -1.06 0.08 2.52
N LEU A 83 -0.78 0.68 1.37
CA LEU A 83 -0.08 1.94 1.23
C LEU A 83 -1.08 3.08 1.45
N VAL A 84 -0.76 3.95 2.40
CA VAL A 84 -1.53 5.15 2.74
C VAL A 84 -0.63 6.35 2.50
N VAL A 85 -1.14 7.38 1.83
CA VAL A 85 -0.39 8.63 1.65
C VAL A 85 -0.27 9.34 3.01
N GLY A 86 0.93 9.79 3.38
CA GLY A 86 1.17 10.33 4.73
C GLY A 86 1.48 9.24 5.75
N ASP A 87 0.86 9.35 6.92
CA ASP A 87 0.99 8.42 8.05
C ASP A 87 -0.37 7.73 8.29
N PRO A 88 -0.44 6.39 8.35
CA PRO A 88 -1.69 5.71 8.61
C PRO A 88 -2.35 6.18 9.90
N PHE A 89 -3.67 6.34 9.88
CA PHE A 89 -4.48 6.78 11.01
C PHE A 89 -4.22 8.22 11.48
N ALA A 90 -3.31 8.96 10.84
CA ALA A 90 -3.22 10.40 10.97
C ALA A 90 -4.17 11.05 9.94
N ALA A 91 -4.88 12.10 10.36
CA ALA A 91 -5.76 12.91 9.52
C ALA A 91 -5.21 14.33 9.40
#